data_AF-A0A846HI30-F1
#
_entry.id   AF-A0A846HI30-F1
#
_cell.length_a   1.000
_cell.length_b   1.000
_cell.length_c   1.000
_cell.angle_alpha   90.00
_cell.angle_beta   90.00
_cell.angle_gamma   90.00
#
_symmetry.space_group_name_H-M   'P 1'
#
loop_
_entity.id
_entity.type
_entity.pdbx_description
1 polymer ?
#
loop_
_entity_poly.entity_id
_entity_poly.type
_entity_poly.pdbx_seq_one_letter_code
_entity_poly.pdbx_strand_id
1 'polypeptide(L)'
;MISPIEDNRWHVTLGGYAGNYPPTDEAGFLQWARDLVDPSIYEAIRVAEPLSPILGYRIPQNRIRHFERLDRLPLGFIVTGDSVCAFVDVLLTLNANDFTRLGEDVAQLVQPK
;
A
#
# COMPACT_ATOMS: atom_id res chain seq x y z
N MET A 1 -1.97 -3.96 -3.91
CA MET A 1 -2.49 -4.84 -2.83
C MET A 1 -3.94 -4.47 -2.59
N ILE A 2 -4.79 -5.46 -2.33
CA ILE A 2 -6.15 -5.28 -1.84
C ILE A 2 -6.33 -6.16 -0.61
N SER A 3 -6.95 -5.65 0.44
CA SER A 3 -7.12 -6.36 1.71
C SER A 3 -8.50 -6.07 2.29
N PRO A 4 -9.25 -7.08 2.78
CA PRO A 4 -10.54 -6.84 3.41
C PRO A 4 -10.38 -6.12 4.76
N ILE A 5 -11.38 -5.30 5.08
CA ILE A 5 -11.61 -4.63 6.36
C ILE A 5 -13.00 -5.07 6.85
N GLU A 6 -13.32 -4.78 8.11
CA GLU A 6 -14.65 -4.98 8.69
C GLU A 6 -15.76 -4.23 7.91
N ASP A 7 -16.99 -4.74 8.01
CA ASP A 7 -18.20 -4.14 7.41
C ASP A 7 -18.24 -4.14 5.87
N ASN A 8 -17.73 -5.19 5.22
CA ASN A 8 -17.69 -5.31 3.75
C ASN A 8 -16.88 -4.18 3.06
N ARG A 9 -15.90 -3.61 3.79
CA ARG A 9 -14.99 -2.58 3.29
C ARG A 9 -13.67 -3.20 2.89
N TRP A 10 -12.96 -2.53 1.99
CA TRP A 10 -11.69 -3.01 1.49
C TRP A 10 -10.67 -1.88 1.46
N HIS A 11 -9.45 -2.22 1.84
CA HIS A 11 -8.27 -1.38 1.73
C HIS A 11 -7.58 -1.69 0.42
N VAL A 12 -7.40 -0.68 -0.43
CA VAL A 12 -6.62 -0.82 -1.66
C VAL A 12 -5.36 -0.01 -1.52
N THR A 13 -4.21 -0.63 -1.76
CA THR A 13 -2.92 0.04 -1.77
C THR A 13 -2.18 -0.15 -3.07
N LEU A 14 -1.91 0.94 -3.79
CA LEU A 14 -1.07 0.95 -5.00
C LEU A 14 0.30 1.53 -4.68
N GLY A 15 1.34 0.90 -5.22
CA GLY A 15 2.70 1.35 -5.01
C GLY A 15 3.51 1.50 -6.28
N GLY A 16 4.55 2.31 -6.14
CA GLY A 16 5.48 2.65 -7.21
C GLY A 16 6.87 2.92 -6.64
N TYR A 17 7.88 2.86 -7.50
CA TYR A 17 9.28 2.97 -7.14
C TYR A 17 10.05 3.82 -8.17
N ALA A 18 11.27 4.22 -7.81
CA ALA A 18 12.21 4.92 -8.70
C ALA A 18 11.66 6.20 -9.35
N GLY A 19 10.81 6.96 -8.64
CA GLY A 19 10.23 8.21 -9.16
C GLY A 19 8.95 8.02 -9.96
N ASN A 20 8.53 6.77 -10.22
CA ASN A 20 7.26 6.46 -10.85
C ASN A 20 6.25 6.10 -9.75
N TYR A 21 5.30 6.99 -9.49
CA TYR A 21 4.35 6.84 -8.39
C TYR A 21 2.92 7.05 -8.87
N PRO A 22 1.93 6.36 -8.28
CA PRO A 22 0.54 6.61 -8.60
C PRO A 22 0.16 8.05 -8.26
N PRO A 23 -0.60 8.74 -9.13
CA PRO A 23 -1.21 10.02 -8.80
C PRO A 23 -2.19 9.91 -7.63
N THR A 24 -2.36 10.99 -6.86
CA THR A 24 -3.26 11.02 -5.69
C THR A 24 -4.71 11.43 -6.03
N ASP A 25 -5.03 11.63 -7.31
CA ASP A 25 -6.40 11.84 -7.78
C ASP A 25 -7.03 10.51 -8.23
N GLU A 26 -8.37 10.42 -8.16
CA GLU A 26 -9.09 9.17 -8.47
C GLU A 26 -8.88 8.69 -9.91
N ALA A 27 -8.85 9.61 -10.89
CA ALA A 27 -8.68 9.25 -12.28
C ALA A 27 -7.27 8.68 -12.54
N GLY A 28 -6.24 9.33 -12.00
CA GLY A 28 -4.87 8.88 -12.08
C GLY A 28 -4.62 7.58 -11.32
N PHE A 29 -5.25 7.39 -10.16
CA PHE A 29 -5.19 6.15 -9.41
C PHE A 29 -5.83 4.97 -10.16
N LEU A 30 -7.00 5.16 -10.77
CA LEU A 30 -7.66 4.15 -11.61
C LEU A 30 -6.83 3.84 -12.86
N GLN A 31 -6.25 4.85 -13.49
CA GLN A 31 -5.36 4.67 -14.64
C GLN A 31 -4.11 3.87 -14.25
N TRP A 32 -3.49 4.20 -13.11
CA TRP A 32 -2.35 3.47 -12.60
C TRP A 32 -2.67 1.99 -12.37
N ALA A 33 -3.83 1.71 -11.76
CA ALA A 33 -4.27 0.33 -11.54
C ALA A 33 -4.45 -0.43 -12.86
N ARG A 34 -4.94 0.24 -13.91
CA ARG A 34 -5.13 -0.35 -15.23
C ARG A 34 -3.82 -0.77 -15.90
N ASP A 35 -2.73 -0.03 -15.62
CA ASP A 35 -1.41 -0.28 -16.20
C ASP A 35 -0.61 -1.34 -15.42
N LEU A 36 -1.16 -1.90 -14.34
CA LEU A 36 -0.53 -3.00 -13.61
C LEU A 36 -0.50 -4.28 -14.44
N VAL A 37 0.54 -5.08 -14.21
CA VAL A 37 0.70 -6.40 -14.86
C VAL A 37 -0.48 -7.33 -14.54
N ASP A 38 -1.00 -7.23 -13.31
CA ASP A 38 -2.18 -7.96 -12.89
C ASP A 38 -3.42 -7.05 -13.03
N PRO A 39 -4.35 -7.35 -13.97
CA PRO A 39 -5.55 -6.56 -14.17
C PRO A 39 -6.58 -6.74 -13.06
N SER A 40 -6.41 -7.72 -12.17
CA SER A 40 -7.38 -8.08 -11.14
C SER A 40 -7.71 -6.90 -10.22
N ILE A 41 -6.71 -6.09 -9.88
CA ILE A 41 -6.88 -4.92 -9.01
C ILE A 41 -7.73 -3.88 -9.72
N TYR A 42 -7.46 -3.58 -10.99
CA TYR A 42 -8.26 -2.63 -11.78
C TYR A 42 -9.72 -3.08 -11.90
N GLU A 43 -9.94 -4.34 -12.25
CA GLU A 43 -11.29 -4.92 -12.37
C GLU A 43 -12.06 -4.83 -11.05
N ALA A 44 -11.35 -5.01 -9.93
CA ALA A 44 -11.95 -4.95 -8.61
C ALA A 44 -12.35 -3.50 -8.23
N ILE A 45 -11.46 -2.53 -8.46
CA ILE A 45 -11.70 -1.14 -8.01
C ILE A 45 -12.54 -0.30 -8.97
N ARG A 46 -12.62 -0.64 -10.26
CA ARG A 46 -13.36 0.17 -11.26
C ARG A 46 -14.87 0.24 -11.02
N VAL A 47 -15.42 -0.71 -10.27
CA VAL A 47 -16.84 -0.78 -9.89
C VAL A 47 -17.08 -0.43 -8.43
N ALA A 48 -16.03 -0.13 -7.67
CA ALA A 48 -16.11 0.10 -6.24
C ALA A 48 -16.31 1.59 -5.92
N GLU A 49 -17.05 1.89 -4.85
CA GLU A 49 -17.26 3.26 -4.40
C GLU A 49 -16.17 3.67 -3.41
N PRO A 50 -15.39 4.74 -3.67
CA PRO A 50 -14.39 5.24 -2.74
C PRO A 50 -15.06 5.87 -1.50
N LEU A 51 -14.70 5.36 -0.32
CA LEU A 51 -15.21 5.79 0.99
C LEU A 51 -14.30 6.83 1.67
N SER A 52 -13.12 7.08 1.10
CA SER A 52 -12.17 8.07 1.59
C SER A 52 -11.39 8.68 0.42
N PRO A 53 -10.87 9.90 0.58
CA PRO A 53 -9.89 10.44 -0.35
C PRO A 53 -8.70 9.50 -0.49
N ILE A 54 -8.07 9.51 -1.67
CA ILE A 54 -6.83 8.79 -1.92
C ILE A 54 -5.69 9.56 -1.26
N LEU A 55 -4.96 8.88 -0.37
CA LEU A 55 -3.83 9.49 0.34
C LEU A 55 -2.52 8.90 -0.15
N GLY A 56 -1.59 9.77 -0.56
CA GLY A 56 -0.23 9.40 -0.92
C GLY A 56 0.72 9.49 0.27
N TYR A 57 1.38 8.38 0.59
CA TYR A 57 2.47 8.35 1.57
C TYR A 57 3.81 8.10 0.88
N ARG A 58 4.79 8.98 1.15
CA ARG A 58 6.15 8.87 0.60
C ARG A 58 7.19 9.15 1.67
N ILE A 59 8.07 8.17 1.89
CA ILE A 59 9.32 8.38 2.62
C ILE A 59 10.40 8.75 1.59
N PRO A 60 11.17 9.83 1.80
CA PRO A 60 12.06 10.37 0.76
C PRO A 60 13.21 9.43 0.40
N GLN A 61 13.66 8.56 1.32
CA GLN A 61 14.81 7.69 1.11
C GLN A 61 14.70 6.38 1.90
N ASN A 62 15.10 5.28 1.25
CA ASN A 62 15.45 4.03 1.92
C ASN A 62 16.63 4.30 2.85
N ARG A 63 16.49 4.03 4.15
CA ARG A 63 17.57 4.24 5.11
C ARG A 63 17.70 3.07 6.05
N ILE A 64 18.87 2.46 6.01
CA ILE A 64 19.34 1.52 7.04
C ILE A 64 20.32 2.28 7.93
N ARG A 65 20.08 2.29 9.24
CA ARG A 65 21.01 2.80 10.23
C ARG A 65 21.73 1.63 10.87
N HIS A 66 23.03 1.56 10.62
CA HIS A 66 23.90 0.49 11.11
C HIS A 66 24.33 0.74 12.56
N PHE A 67 23.38 0.65 13.51
CA PHE A 67 23.68 0.82 14.94
C PHE A 67 24.66 -0.23 15.47
N GLU A 68 24.76 -1.39 14.81
CA GLU A 68 25.75 -2.43 15.09
C GLU A 68 27.20 -2.00 14.81
N ARG A 69 27.41 -0.91 14.05
CA ARG A 69 28.73 -0.33 13.78
C ARG A 69 29.15 0.77 14.75
N LEU A 70 28.31 1.10 15.74
CA LEU A 70 28.67 2.08 16.76
C LEU A 70 29.60 1.46 17.80
N ASP A 71 30.70 2.13 18.12
CA ASP A 71 31.63 1.70 19.18
C ASP A 71 30.94 1.60 20.55
N ARG A 72 29.86 2.37 20.75
CA ARG A 72 29.04 2.33 21.96
C ARG A 72 27.61 2.78 21.69
N LEU A 73 26.64 1.98 22.14
CA LEU A 73 25.22 2.37 22.16
C LEU A 73 24.91 3.27 23.37
N PRO A 74 23.97 4.24 23.23
CA PRO A 74 23.45 4.99 24.36
C PRO A 74 22.87 4.05 25.43
N LEU A 75 23.29 4.20 26.69
CA LEU A 75 22.82 3.35 27.79
C LEU A 75 21.33 3.59 28.04
N GLY A 76 20.57 2.51 28.22
CA GLY A 76 19.14 2.56 28.55
C GLY A 76 18.19 2.71 27.35
N PHE A 77 18.68 2.63 26.11
CA PHE A 77 17.87 2.72 24.91
C PHE A 77 17.95 1.45 24.06
N ILE A 78 16.82 1.09 23.44
CA ILE A 78 16.73 0.07 22.40
C ILE A 78 16.14 0.70 21.13
N VAL A 79 16.72 0.40 19.98
CA VAL A 79 16.30 0.94 18.68
C VAL A 79 15.55 -0.16 17.93
N THR A 80 14.33 0.13 17.44
CA THR A 80 13.45 -0.85 16.80
C THR A 80 12.63 -0.25 15.64
N GLY A 81 12.16 -1.08 14.70
CA GLY A 81 11.35 -0.65 13.55
C GLY A 81 12.05 0.38 12.65
N ASP A 82 11.30 1.38 12.19
CA ASP A 82 11.74 2.43 11.26
C ASP A 82 12.91 3.29 11.77
N SER A 83 13.18 3.25 13.07
CA SER A 83 14.36 3.89 13.64
C SER A 83 15.65 3.17 13.23
N VAL A 84 15.62 1.83 13.09
CA VAL A 84 16.74 1.00 12.59
C VAL A 84 16.76 0.99 11.08
N CYS A 85 15.62 0.70 10.45
CA CYS A 85 15.53 0.54 9.02
C CYS A 85 14.18 1.00 8.50
N ALA A 86 14.18 1.97 7.60
CA ALA A 86 13.00 2.41 6.88
C ALA A 86 13.15 1.98 5.41
N PHE A 87 12.34 1.01 5.00
CA PHE A 87 12.18 0.61 3.62
C PHE A 87 11.02 1.40 2.99
N VAL A 88 11.19 1.81 1.75
CA VAL A 88 10.32 2.70 1.00
C VAL A 88 9.52 1.84 0.05
N ASP A 89 8.22 1.82 0.30
CA ASP A 89 7.20 1.64 -0.72
C ASP A 89 6.30 2.87 -0.67
N VAL A 90 5.99 3.47 -1.82
CA VAL A 90 4.89 4.43 -1.88
C VAL A 90 3.60 3.63 -1.80
N LEU A 91 2.70 4.03 -0.90
CA LEU A 91 1.43 3.38 -0.66
C LEU A 91 0.35 4.45 -0.88
N LEU A 92 -0.50 4.27 -1.89
CA LEU A 92 -1.71 5.06 -2.06
C LEU A 92 -2.91 4.25 -1.64
N THR A 93 -3.68 4.80 -0.71
CA THR A 93 -4.73 4.08 -0.03
C THR A 93 -6.11 4.66 -0.29
N LEU A 94 -7.09 3.81 -0.58
CA LEU A 94 -8.51 4.13 -0.42
C LEU A 94 -9.26 3.02 0.31
N ASN A 95 -10.34 3.40 0.99
CA ASN A 95 -11.39 2.50 1.43
C ASN A 95 -12.45 2.38 0.33
N ALA A 96 -12.98 1.19 0.09
CA ALA A 96 -14.02 0.97 -0.91
C ALA A 96 -15.12 0.03 -0.42
N ASN A 97 -16.38 0.31 -0.80
CA ASN A 97 -17.55 -0.55 -0.52
C ASN A 97 -17.97 -1.37 -1.75
N ASP A 98 -18.76 -2.41 -1.49
CA ASP A 98 -19.55 -3.16 -2.47
C ASP A 98 -18.78 -4.09 -3.43
N PHE A 99 -17.85 -4.89 -2.89
CA PHE A 99 -17.27 -6.03 -3.60
C PHE A 99 -18.21 -7.24 -3.66
N THR A 100 -19.51 -7.10 -3.40
CA THR A 100 -20.45 -8.20 -3.18
C THR A 100 -20.56 -9.16 -4.37
N ARG A 101 -20.17 -8.74 -5.58
CA ARG A 101 -20.11 -9.58 -6.80
C ARG A 101 -18.71 -10.13 -7.12
N LEU A 102 -17.70 -9.59 -6.46
CA LEU A 102 -16.27 -9.89 -6.60
C LEU A 102 -15.72 -10.59 -5.34
N GLY A 103 -16.50 -10.73 -4.26
CA GLY A 103 -16.04 -11.24 -2.97
C GLY A 103 -15.52 -12.67 -3.03
N GLU A 104 -16.02 -13.50 -3.94
CA GLU A 104 -15.46 -14.83 -4.20
C GLU A 104 -14.16 -14.76 -5.03
N ASP A 105 -14.11 -13.91 -6.06
CA ASP A 105 -12.95 -13.76 -6.96
C ASP A 105 -11.78 -13.00 -6.30
N VAL A 106 -12.07 -11.99 -5.49
CA VAL A 106 -11.09 -11.19 -4.75
C VAL A 106 -10.61 -11.92 -3.51
N ALA A 107 -11.46 -12.73 -2.85
CA ALA A 107 -10.99 -13.64 -1.81
C ALA A 107 -9.94 -14.62 -2.35
N GLN A 108 -10.05 -15.06 -3.61
CA GLN A 108 -9.01 -15.87 -4.27
C GLN A 108 -7.71 -15.09 -4.54
N LEU A 109 -7.78 -13.78 -4.78
CA LEU A 109 -6.60 -12.91 -4.97
C LEU A 109 -5.83 -12.65 -3.67
N VAL A 110 -6.51 -12.72 -2.51
CA VAL A 110 -5.93 -12.46 -1.18
C VAL A 110 -5.33 -13.73 -0.54
N GLN A 111 -5.62 -14.93 -1.07
CA GLN A 111 -4.98 -16.15 -0.57
C GLN A 111 -3.47 -16.14 -0.90
N PRO A 112 -2.58 -16.35 0.09
CA PRO A 112 -1.15 -16.50 -0.20
C PRO A 112 -0.94 -17.75 -1.06
N LYS A 113 -0.13 -17.63 -2.12
CA LYS A 113 0.45 -18.80 -2.79
C LYS A 113 1.43 -19.52 -1.86
#